data_AF-A0A521ZXM8-F1
#
_entry.id   AF-A0A521ZXM8-F1
#
_cell.length_a   1.000
_cell.length_b   1.000
_cell.length_c   1.000
_cell.angle_alpha   90.00
_cell.angle_beta   90.00
_cell.angle_gamma   90.00
#
_symmetry.space_group_name_H-M   'P 1'
#
loop_
_entity.id
_entity.type
_entity.pdbx_description
1 polymer ?
#
loop_
_entity_poly.entity_id
_entity_poly.type
_entity_poly.pdbx_seq_one_letter_code
_entity_poly.pdbx_strand_id
1 'polypeptide(L)'
;MFLFRLLLKNAFRYRLRALLTMIGLVVAISAFGLLRTIVDAWYAGVDGTSSTRLVTRSAISLTFPLPLNYAERIRSVDGVSGISWANWFGGVYITERNFFAQFAIDPPSYLALYPEFILSDQEKTEFFRDRQGCVVGRKLARKFGWKVGDTIAL
;
A
#
# COMPACT_ATOMS: atom_id res chain seq x y z
N MET A 1 2.84 43.03 31.70
CA MET A 1 3.45 42.02 32.62
C MET A 1 2.61 41.70 33.86
N PHE A 2 1.92 42.66 34.49
CA PHE A 2 1.13 42.42 35.71
C PHE A 2 -0.02 41.41 35.51
N LEU A 3 -0.79 41.54 34.44
CA LEU A 3 -1.89 40.62 34.08
C LEU A 3 -1.45 39.17 33.91
N PHE A 4 -0.32 38.93 33.24
CA PHE A 4 0.21 37.58 33.01
C PHE A 4 0.62 36.89 34.32
N ARG A 5 1.25 37.64 35.24
CA ARG A 5 1.58 37.16 36.60
C ARG A 5 0.32 36.88 37.43
N LEU A 6 -0.71 37.69 37.29
CA LEU A 6 -1.99 37.50 37.99
C LEU A 6 -2.69 36.21 37.50
N LEU A 7 -2.72 35.99 36.19
CA LEU A 7 -3.30 34.80 35.55
C LEU A 7 -2.57 33.51 35.96
N LEU A 8 -1.22 33.50 35.93
CA LEU A 8 -0.43 32.35 36.37
C LEU A 8 -0.66 32.03 37.86
N LYS A 9 -0.64 33.04 38.74
CA LYS A 9 -0.91 32.83 40.17
C LYS A 9 -2.33 32.30 40.43
N ASN A 10 -3.32 32.75 39.66
CA ASN A 10 -4.70 32.26 39.80
C ASN A 10 -4.86 30.84 39.26
N ALA A 11 -4.25 30.53 38.11
CA ALA A 11 -4.29 29.20 37.50
C ALA A 11 -3.65 28.14 38.42
N PHE A 12 -2.49 28.44 39.02
CA PHE A 12 -1.80 27.50 39.91
C PHE A 12 -2.24 27.58 41.38
N ARG A 13 -3.26 28.39 41.71
CA ARG A 13 -3.85 28.45 43.07
C ARG A 13 -4.42 27.09 43.48
N TYR A 14 -5.03 26.38 42.53
CA TYR A 14 -5.54 25.02 42.72
C TYR A 14 -4.77 24.05 41.82
N ARG A 15 -3.59 23.65 42.31
CA ARG A 15 -2.60 22.85 41.56
C ARG A 15 -3.17 21.55 40.99
N LEU A 16 -4.05 20.86 41.74
CA LEU A 16 -4.68 19.62 41.29
C LEU A 16 -5.60 19.85 40.08
N ARG A 17 -6.46 20.87 40.14
CA ARG A 17 -7.36 21.22 39.04
C ARG A 17 -6.57 21.59 37.78
N ALA A 18 -5.57 22.47 37.93
CA ALA A 18 -4.74 22.90 36.81
C ALA A 18 -3.97 21.74 36.16
N LEU A 19 -3.43 20.83 36.97
CA LEU A 19 -2.74 19.64 36.49
C LEU A 19 -3.68 18.70 35.73
N LEU A 20 -4.85 18.39 36.30
CA LEU A 20 -5.84 17.50 35.65
C LEU A 20 -6.33 18.07 34.31
N THR A 21 -6.57 19.37 34.21
CA THR A 21 -6.94 20.01 32.93
C THR A 21 -5.81 19.96 31.91
N MET A 22 -4.56 20.11 32.36
CA MET A 22 -3.39 20.07 31.47
C MET A 22 -3.11 18.66 30.97
N ILE A 23 -3.22 17.65 31.85
CA ILE A 23 -3.13 16.24 31.47
C ILE A 23 -4.23 15.89 30.46
N GLY A 24 -5.49 16.32 30.71
CA GLY A 24 -6.59 16.09 29.77
C GLY A 24 -6.30 16.66 28.38
N LEU A 25 -5.76 17.89 28.32
CA LEU A 25 -5.35 18.51 27.06
C LEU A 25 -4.21 17.75 26.37
N VAL A 26 -3.19 17.34 27.13
CA VAL A 26 -2.05 16.56 26.59
C VAL A 26 -2.54 15.22 26.03
N VAL A 27 -3.41 14.52 26.74
CA VAL A 27 -3.99 13.24 26.29
C VAL A 27 -4.80 13.45 25.01
N ALA A 28 -5.65 14.47 24.95
CA ALA A 28 -6.46 14.77 23.75
C ALA A 28 -5.59 15.08 22.52
N ILE A 29 -4.57 15.93 22.67
CA ILE A 29 -3.64 16.28 21.58
C ILE A 29 -2.82 15.06 21.15
N SER A 30 -2.31 14.28 22.10
CA SER A 30 -1.53 13.08 21.82
C SER A 30 -2.35 12.02 21.10
N ALA A 31 -3.60 11.78 21.55
CA ALA A 31 -4.51 10.86 20.90
C ALA A 31 -4.84 11.29 19.46
N PHE A 32 -5.10 12.58 19.25
CA PHE A 32 -5.33 13.12 17.91
C PHE A 32 -4.10 12.98 17.00
N GLY A 33 -2.91 13.32 17.51
CA GLY A 33 -1.65 13.18 16.76
C GLY A 33 -1.33 11.73 16.40
N LEU A 34 -1.57 10.80 17.33
CA LEU A 34 -1.40 9.36 17.08
C LEU A 34 -2.39 8.86 16.03
N LEU A 35 -3.67 9.23 16.15
CA LEU A 35 -4.69 8.80 15.23
C LEU A 35 -4.43 9.34 13.82
N ARG A 36 -3.98 10.60 13.72
CA ARG A 36 -3.60 11.21 12.45
C ARG A 36 -2.35 10.57 11.83
N THR A 37 -1.31 10.30 12.61
CA THR A 37 -0.11 9.62 12.09
C THR A 37 -0.40 8.19 11.64
N ILE A 38 -1.29 7.46 12.31
CA ILE A 38 -1.77 6.15 11.86
C ILE A 38 -2.51 6.26 10.53
N VAL A 39 -3.41 7.24 10.41
CA VAL A 39 -4.15 7.50 9.17
C VAL A 39 -3.20 7.87 8.03
N ASP A 40 -2.27 8.80 8.25
CA ASP A 40 -1.29 9.23 7.25
C ASP A 40 -0.39 8.05 6.83
N ALA A 41 0.06 7.21 7.77
CA ALA A 41 0.86 6.02 7.46
C ALA A 41 0.07 4.98 6.64
N TRP A 42 -1.25 4.88 6.85
CA TRP A 42 -2.13 4.01 6.08
C TRP A 42 -2.30 4.52 4.64
N TYR A 43 -2.46 5.84 4.46
CA TYR A 43 -2.61 6.46 3.14
C TYR A 43 -1.29 6.71 2.40
N ALA A 44 -0.14 6.73 3.09
CA ALA A 44 1.18 6.83 2.46
C ALA A 44 1.47 5.67 1.48
N GLY A 45 0.83 4.51 1.67
CA GLY A 45 0.87 3.41 0.71
C GLY A 45 0.03 3.66 -0.56
N VAL A 46 -0.97 4.54 -0.48
CA VAL A 46 -1.85 4.96 -1.59
C VAL A 46 -1.26 6.16 -2.33
N ASP A 47 -0.60 7.09 -1.65
CA ASP A 47 0.03 8.26 -2.27
C ASP A 47 1.21 7.90 -3.20
N GLY A 48 1.81 6.71 -3.03
CA GLY A 48 2.79 6.16 -3.96
C GLY A 48 2.18 5.54 -5.23
N THR A 49 0.84 5.48 -5.33
CA THR A 49 0.16 4.95 -6.51
C THR A 49 -0.11 6.06 -7.51
N SER A 50 0.10 5.78 -8.80
CA SER A 50 -0.16 6.75 -9.86
C SER A 50 -1.61 7.22 -9.82
N SER A 51 -1.82 8.54 -9.79
CA SER A 51 -3.14 9.16 -9.84
C SER A 51 -3.90 8.89 -11.14
N THR A 52 -3.23 8.32 -12.15
CA THR A 52 -3.81 8.01 -13.47
C THR A 52 -4.13 6.52 -13.65
N ARG A 53 -4.08 5.70 -12.59
CA ARG A 53 -4.43 4.27 -12.67
C ARG A 53 -5.74 3.98 -11.99
N LEU A 54 -6.68 3.42 -12.75
CA LEU A 54 -7.94 2.90 -12.25
C LEU A 54 -7.90 1.38 -12.18
N VAL A 55 -8.26 0.82 -11.02
CA VAL A 55 -8.39 -0.63 -10.83
C VAL A 55 -9.87 -1.01 -10.90
N THR A 56 -10.22 -1.89 -11.83
CA THR A 56 -11.57 -2.45 -11.95
C THR A 56 -11.56 -3.93 -11.53
N ARG A 57 -12.57 -4.36 -10.77
CA ARG A 57 -12.75 -5.75 -10.34
C ARG A 57 -14.21 -6.18 -10.49
N SER A 58 -14.45 -7.49 -10.44
CA SER A 58 -15.82 -8.00 -10.33
C SER A 58 -16.49 -7.50 -9.05
N ALA A 59 -17.74 -7.08 -9.15
CA ALA A 59 -18.55 -6.70 -8.00
C ALA A 59 -18.90 -7.90 -7.10
N ILE A 60 -18.79 -9.13 -7.62
CA ILE A 60 -19.08 -10.37 -6.88
C ILE A 60 -18.02 -10.60 -5.79
N SER A 61 -16.74 -10.72 -6.18
CA SER A 61 -15.60 -10.84 -5.26
C SER A 61 -14.28 -10.71 -6.05
N LEU A 62 -13.17 -10.46 -5.34
CA LEU A 62 -11.82 -10.43 -5.90
C LEU A 62 -11.42 -11.75 -6.58
N THR A 63 -11.97 -12.88 -6.13
CA THR A 63 -11.68 -14.21 -6.68
C THR A 63 -12.41 -14.51 -7.99
N PHE A 64 -13.36 -13.67 -8.40
CA PHE A 64 -14.06 -13.83 -9.68
C PHE A 64 -13.43 -12.90 -10.72
N PRO A 65 -12.72 -13.44 -11.74
CA PRO A 65 -12.10 -12.62 -12.76
C PRO A 65 -13.15 -11.91 -13.63
N LEU A 66 -12.78 -10.77 -14.18
CA LEU A 66 -13.58 -10.14 -15.23
C LEU A 66 -13.45 -10.92 -16.55
N PRO A 67 -14.53 -11.04 -17.34
CA PRO A 67 -14.46 -11.63 -18.67
C PRO A 67 -13.46 -10.88 -19.58
N LEU A 68 -12.66 -11.63 -20.36
CA LEU A 68 -11.63 -11.05 -21.23
C LEU A 68 -12.18 -10.09 -22.30
N ASN A 69 -13.42 -10.30 -22.77
CA ASN A 69 -14.06 -9.41 -23.74
C ASN A 69 -14.28 -7.98 -23.19
N TYR A 70 -14.23 -7.77 -21.87
CA TYR A 70 -14.31 -6.44 -21.29
C TYR A 70 -13.02 -5.64 -21.53
N ALA A 71 -11.89 -6.29 -21.80
CA ALA A 71 -10.62 -5.61 -22.09
C ALA A 71 -10.77 -4.60 -23.24
N GLU A 72 -11.32 -5.04 -24.37
CA GLU A 72 -11.52 -4.17 -25.54
C GLU A 72 -12.58 -3.08 -25.29
N ARG A 73 -13.63 -3.39 -24.53
CA ARG A 73 -14.65 -2.39 -24.13
C ARG A 73 -14.07 -1.31 -23.23
N ILE A 74 -13.15 -1.66 -22.33
CA ILE A 74 -12.46 -0.70 -21.46
C ILE A 74 -11.46 0.12 -22.28
N ARG A 75 -10.71 -0.53 -23.18
CA ARG A 75 -9.74 0.13 -24.08
C ARG A 75 -10.40 1.21 -24.95
N SER A 76 -11.66 1.01 -25.34
CA SER A 76 -12.42 1.97 -26.16
C SER A 76 -12.97 3.17 -25.38
N VAL A 77 -12.84 3.20 -24.05
CA VAL A 77 -13.28 4.35 -23.25
C VAL A 77 -12.30 5.50 -23.43
N ASP A 78 -12.83 6.69 -23.66
CA ASP A 78 -12.01 7.89 -23.82
C ASP A 78 -11.12 8.15 -22.60
N GLY A 79 -9.87 8.53 -22.85
CA GLY A 79 -8.84 8.72 -21.82
C GLY A 79 -8.11 7.44 -21.35
N VAL A 80 -8.52 6.25 -21.79
CA VAL A 80 -7.78 5.00 -21.47
C VAL A 80 -6.58 4.84 -22.41
N SER A 81 -5.37 5.02 -21.87
CA SER A 81 -4.11 4.91 -22.63
C SER A 81 -3.51 3.50 -22.65
N GLY A 82 -3.91 2.63 -21.72
CA GLY A 82 -3.39 1.28 -21.60
C GLY A 82 -4.23 0.43 -20.65
N ILE A 83 -4.17 -0.88 -20.85
CA ILE A 83 -4.85 -1.87 -20.01
C ILE A 83 -3.89 -3.01 -19.70
N SER A 84 -4.05 -3.59 -18.52
CA SER A 84 -3.42 -4.85 -18.11
C SER A 84 -4.32 -5.51 -17.09
N TRP A 85 -4.03 -6.76 -16.75
CA TRP A 85 -4.71 -7.50 -15.70
C TRP A 85 -3.72 -8.04 -14.68
N ALA A 86 -4.25 -8.31 -13.48
CA ALA A 86 -3.60 -9.05 -12.42
C ALA A 86 -4.64 -9.96 -11.78
N ASN A 87 -4.39 -11.27 -11.78
CA ASN A 87 -5.29 -12.26 -11.20
C ASN A 87 -4.69 -12.83 -9.92
N TRP A 88 -5.37 -12.63 -8.80
CA TRP A 88 -4.97 -13.24 -7.53
C TRP A 88 -5.36 -14.71 -7.55
N PHE A 89 -4.39 -15.60 -7.35
CA PHE A 89 -4.60 -17.05 -7.37
C PHE A 89 -4.51 -17.70 -5.98
N GLY A 90 -4.28 -16.92 -4.92
CA GLY A 90 -4.36 -17.41 -3.54
C GLY A 90 -3.32 -18.46 -3.13
N GLY A 91 -2.12 -18.45 -3.71
CA GLY A 91 -1.07 -19.41 -3.34
C GLY A 91 -0.61 -19.26 -1.89
N VAL A 92 -0.08 -20.35 -1.34
CA VAL A 92 0.30 -20.51 0.07
C VAL A 92 1.78 -20.82 0.18
N TYR A 93 2.56 -19.83 0.59
CA TYR A 93 3.99 -20.03 0.79
C TYR A 93 4.29 -20.76 2.11
N ILE A 94 4.59 -22.06 2.03
CA ILE A 94 4.89 -22.97 3.16
C ILE A 94 3.68 -23.19 4.10
N THR A 95 3.12 -22.12 4.66
CA THR A 95 1.95 -22.12 5.54
C THR A 95 1.12 -20.86 5.32
N GLU A 96 -0.18 -20.92 5.64
CA GLU A 96 -1.10 -19.77 5.54
C GLU A 96 -0.65 -18.54 6.35
N ARG A 97 0.18 -18.74 7.38
CA ARG A 97 0.72 -17.65 8.22
C ARG A 97 1.70 -16.76 7.47
N ASN A 98 2.28 -17.23 6.37
CA ASN A 98 3.21 -16.48 5.54
C ASN A 98 2.50 -15.74 4.40
N PHE A 99 1.28 -15.26 4.63
CA PHE A 99 0.49 -14.62 3.60
C PHE A 99 1.18 -13.37 3.01
N PHE A 100 1.17 -13.30 1.68
CA PHE A 100 1.42 -12.10 0.88
C PHE A 100 0.67 -12.25 -0.45
N ALA A 101 0.30 -11.12 -1.05
CA ALA A 101 -0.45 -11.14 -2.30
C ALA A 101 0.41 -11.63 -3.47
N GLN A 102 -0.12 -12.57 -4.24
CA GLN A 102 0.54 -13.20 -5.38
C GLN A 102 -0.38 -13.08 -6.60
N PHE A 103 0.12 -12.50 -7.68
CA PHE A 103 -0.69 -12.20 -8.86
C PHE A 103 -0.06 -12.79 -10.11
N ALA A 104 -0.90 -13.40 -10.94
CA ALA A 104 -0.58 -13.69 -12.33
C ALA A 104 -0.92 -12.47 -13.18
N ILE A 105 0.04 -11.96 -13.94
CA ILE A 105 -0.08 -10.73 -14.73
C ILE A 105 0.24 -11.00 -16.20
N ASP A 106 -0.10 -10.05 -17.07
CA ASP A 106 0.53 -9.93 -18.39
C ASP A 106 1.80 -9.07 -18.27
N PRO A 107 3.02 -9.65 -18.34
CA PRO A 107 4.24 -8.94 -17.96
C PRO A 107 4.50 -7.62 -18.72
N PRO A 108 4.41 -7.56 -20.06
CA PRO A 108 4.76 -6.34 -20.79
C PRO A 108 3.79 -5.20 -20.52
N SER A 109 2.48 -5.46 -20.56
CA SER A 109 1.48 -4.42 -20.33
C SER A 109 1.43 -3.99 -18.86
N TYR A 110 1.62 -4.93 -17.93
CA TYR A 110 1.61 -4.61 -16.49
C TYR A 110 2.82 -3.76 -16.11
N LEU A 111 4.04 -4.14 -16.49
CA LEU A 111 5.22 -3.35 -16.12
C LEU A 111 5.22 -1.95 -16.77
N ALA A 112 4.61 -1.78 -17.95
CA ALA A 112 4.44 -0.46 -18.56
C ALA A 112 3.49 0.45 -17.75
N LEU A 113 2.48 -0.12 -17.08
CA LEU A 113 1.55 0.64 -16.23
C LEU A 113 2.14 0.96 -14.85
N TYR A 114 3.14 0.21 -14.37
CA TYR A 114 3.75 0.39 -13.05
C TYR A 114 5.23 0.84 -13.17
N PRO A 115 5.50 2.09 -13.61
CA PRO A 115 6.87 2.59 -13.76
C PRO A 115 7.65 2.65 -12.44
N GLU A 116 6.97 2.62 -11.30
CA GLU A 116 7.59 2.51 -9.98
C GLU A 116 8.29 1.15 -9.73
N PHE A 117 8.01 0.13 -10.55
CA PHE A 117 8.72 -1.14 -10.52
C PHE A 117 10.02 -1.02 -11.31
N ILE A 118 11.08 -0.68 -10.57
CA ILE A 118 12.42 -0.52 -11.13
C ILE A 118 13.05 -1.90 -11.31
N LEU A 119 13.12 -2.35 -12.57
CA LEU A 119 13.83 -3.53 -13.04
C LEU A 119 14.78 -3.09 -14.16
N SER A 120 15.98 -3.67 -14.20
CA SER A 120 16.88 -3.53 -15.34
C SER A 120 16.26 -4.16 -16.61
N ASP A 121 16.70 -3.72 -17.79
CA ASP A 121 16.19 -4.27 -19.05
C ASP A 121 16.51 -5.76 -19.21
N GLN A 122 17.61 -6.22 -18.60
CA GLN A 122 17.94 -7.64 -18.51
C GLN A 122 16.90 -8.41 -17.68
N GLU A 123 16.62 -7.95 -16.45
CA GLU A 123 15.63 -8.61 -15.57
C GLU A 123 14.23 -8.64 -16.20
N LYS A 124 13.81 -7.58 -16.90
CA LYS A 124 12.56 -7.57 -17.66
C LYS A 124 12.56 -8.63 -18.75
N THR A 125 13.64 -8.73 -19.51
CA THR A 125 13.77 -9.69 -20.62
C THR A 125 13.77 -11.13 -20.12
N GLU A 126 14.47 -11.41 -19.01
CA GLU A 126 14.47 -12.71 -18.36
C GLU A 126 13.06 -13.08 -17.87
N PHE A 127 12.38 -12.15 -17.20
CA PHE A 127 11.00 -12.35 -16.74
C PHE A 127 10.00 -12.57 -17.89
N PHE A 128 10.15 -11.88 -19.01
CA PHE A 128 9.26 -12.06 -20.17
C PHE A 128 9.44 -13.40 -20.88
N ARG A 129 10.64 -13.99 -20.79
CA ARG A 129 10.96 -15.29 -21.42
C ARG A 129 10.58 -16.46 -20.53
N ASP A 130 10.71 -16.31 -19.22
CA ASP A 130 10.43 -17.37 -18.27
C ASP A 130 8.95 -17.39 -17.86
N ARG A 131 8.22 -18.40 -18.32
CA ARG A 131 6.80 -18.61 -17.97
C ARG A 131 6.58 -18.98 -16.50
N GLN A 132 7.60 -19.47 -15.81
CA GLN A 132 7.57 -19.79 -14.39
C GLN A 132 8.29 -18.73 -13.54
N GLY A 133 8.84 -17.69 -14.18
CA GLY A 133 9.52 -16.61 -13.51
C GLY A 133 8.56 -15.80 -12.65
N CYS A 134 9.08 -15.24 -11.56
CA CYS A 134 8.35 -14.30 -10.73
C CYS A 134 9.22 -13.11 -10.36
N VAL A 135 8.59 -11.95 -10.20
CA VAL A 135 9.22 -10.76 -9.65
C VAL A 135 8.76 -10.59 -8.23
N VAL A 136 9.71 -10.50 -7.30
CA VAL A 136 9.43 -10.36 -5.88
C VAL A 136 9.88 -8.99 -5.38
N GLY A 137 9.00 -8.31 -4.63
CA GLY A 137 9.32 -7.04 -4.00
C GLY A 137 10.47 -7.16 -2.98
N ARG A 138 11.33 -6.15 -2.93
CA ARG A 138 12.54 -6.08 -2.07
C ARG A 138 12.30 -6.46 -0.60
N LYS A 139 11.16 -6.05 -0.02
CA LYS A 139 10.82 -6.35 1.38
C LYS A 139 10.56 -7.85 1.60
N LEU A 140 9.89 -8.51 0.67
CA LEU A 140 9.61 -9.96 0.73
C LEU A 140 10.89 -10.77 0.52
N ALA A 141 11.69 -10.41 -0.48
CA ALA A 141 12.98 -11.04 -0.73
C ALA A 141 13.89 -10.99 0.51
N ARG A 142 13.97 -9.83 1.20
CA ARG A 142 14.72 -9.72 2.46
C ARG A 142 14.11 -10.51 3.62
N LYS A 143 12.78 -10.54 3.74
CA LYS A 143 12.07 -11.27 4.81
C LYS A 143 12.33 -12.77 4.74
N PHE A 144 12.29 -13.34 3.55
CA PHE A 144 12.44 -14.79 3.32
C PHE A 144 13.84 -15.20 2.86
N GLY A 145 14.75 -14.23 2.67
CA GLY A 145 16.14 -14.49 2.29
C GLY A 145 16.33 -14.90 0.82
N TRP A 146 15.35 -14.69 -0.04
CA TRP A 146 15.39 -15.10 -1.45
C TRP A 146 16.38 -14.26 -2.27
N LYS A 147 16.98 -14.93 -3.25
CA LYS A 147 17.88 -14.38 -4.25
C LYS A 147 17.37 -14.69 -5.65
N VAL A 148 17.88 -13.96 -6.64
CA VAL A 148 17.60 -14.25 -8.06
C VAL A 148 18.09 -15.67 -8.38
N GLY A 149 17.22 -16.47 -8.99
CA GLY A 149 17.48 -17.88 -9.29
C GLY A 149 16.91 -18.88 -8.29
N ASP A 150 16.42 -18.42 -7.13
CA ASP A 150 15.75 -19.31 -6.17
C ASP A 150 14.36 -19.71 -6.68
N THR A 151 14.01 -20.99 -6.50
CA THR A 151 12.65 -21.49 -6.77
C THR A 151 11.76 -21.27 -5.54
N ILE A 152 10.66 -20.55 -5.73
CA ILE A 152 9.67 -20.29 -4.69
C ILE A 152 8.43 -21.16 -4.96
N ALA A 153 8.20 -22.16 -4.11
CA ALA A 153 6.99 -22.98 -4.18
C ALA A 153 5.84 -22.30 -3.43
N LEU A 154 4.74 -22.05 -4.14
CA LEU A 154 3.51 -21.41 -3.66
C LEU A 154 2.36 -22.42 -3.58
#